data_AF-A0A1E7GGL3-F1
#
_entry.id   AF-A0A1E7GGL3-F1
#
_cell.length_a   1.000
_cell.length_b   1.000
_cell.length_c   1.000
_cell.angle_alpha   90.00
_cell.angle_beta   90.00
_cell.angle_gamma   90.00
#
_symmetry.space_group_name_H-M   'P 1'
#
loop_
_entity.id
_entity.type
_entity.pdbx_description
1 polymer ?
#
loop_
_entity_poly.entity_id
_entity_poly.type
_entity_poly.pdbx_seq_one_letter_code
_entity_poly.pdbx_strand_id
1 'polypeptide(L)'
;MSMKKRLLFIDILKIIGIGCVLFWHLFFNTYNLVWFLPLYGMLHLGGLGVILFLIASGAALTYNQYNFNDVKNILIFYYKRLVRVYPAMWLTTLFTFLLLPSSFQNIDYIKLLEELTGFYYYFNKTTPIINSSIWFIGLIIILYILYPLLYNIIRKYRYYGFIVIFIISMATRIYLYNNPGFFGYTNLFYFGVIPNLWAFCLGMFIMSINLYPKFESKNIIIKELSNLSFYIYLLQFAIIPIYTLSKPLFLIEILFFSYMFMLTDNKINEYLLSLRLPFSPSLKE
;
A
#
# COMPACT_ATOMS: atom_id res chain seq x y z
N MET A 1 24.78 -3.16 15.51
CA MET A 1 23.44 -2.53 15.46
C MET A 1 22.42 -3.53 16.01
N SER A 2 21.74 -3.28 17.14
CA SER A 2 20.77 -4.25 17.67
C SER A 2 19.64 -4.44 16.67
N MET A 3 19.26 -5.70 16.39
CA MET A 3 18.11 -5.98 15.53
C MET A 3 16.87 -5.35 16.18
N LYS A 4 16.30 -4.32 15.53
CA LYS A 4 15.05 -3.73 16.00
C LYS A 4 13.96 -4.80 16.02
N LYS A 5 13.26 -4.88 17.14
CA LYS A 5 12.23 -5.88 17.39
C LYS A 5 11.04 -5.66 16.46
N ARG A 6 10.50 -6.75 15.89
CA ARG A 6 9.31 -6.68 15.02
C ARG A 6 8.07 -6.46 15.88
N LEU A 7 7.40 -5.32 15.69
CA LEU A 7 6.22 -4.94 16.48
C LEU A 7 4.97 -5.70 16.00
N LEU A 8 4.33 -6.42 16.93
CA LEU A 8 3.07 -7.13 16.69
C LEU A 8 1.95 -6.18 16.24
N PHE A 9 1.92 -4.96 16.77
CA PHE A 9 0.96 -3.92 16.39
C PHE A 9 0.92 -3.68 14.87
N ILE A 10 2.09 -3.53 14.23
CA ILE A 10 2.18 -3.26 12.79
C ILE A 10 1.75 -4.50 11.99
N ASP A 11 2.09 -5.69 12.47
CA ASP A 11 1.70 -6.94 11.82
C ASP A 11 0.18 -7.11 11.82
N ILE A 12 -0.47 -6.86 12.96
CA ILE A 12 -1.93 -6.94 13.11
C ILE A 12 -2.63 -5.94 12.19
N LEU A 13 -2.17 -4.68 12.11
CA LEU A 13 -2.77 -3.69 11.21
C LEU A 13 -2.79 -4.18 9.75
N LYS A 14 -1.71 -4.80 9.29
CA LYS A 14 -1.62 -5.34 7.93
C LYS A 14 -2.51 -6.54 7.70
N ILE A 15 -2.57 -7.46 8.68
CA ILE A 15 -3.41 -8.67 8.58
C ILE A 15 -4.90 -8.31 8.59
N ILE A 16 -5.32 -7.43 9.49
CA ILE A 16 -6.69 -6.93 9.52
C ILE A 16 -6.97 -6.14 8.23
N GLY A 17 -6.01 -5.30 7.81
CA GLY A 17 -6.10 -4.51 6.59
C GLY A 17 -6.40 -5.37 5.36
N ILE A 18 -5.60 -6.42 5.13
CA ILE A 18 -5.83 -7.32 4.00
C ILE A 18 -7.13 -8.11 4.12
N GLY A 19 -7.49 -8.53 5.34
CA GLY A 19 -8.77 -9.18 5.61
C GLY A 19 -9.95 -8.30 5.20
N CYS A 20 -9.94 -7.01 5.56
CA CYS A 20 -10.97 -6.05 5.18
C CYS A 20 -11.04 -5.83 3.65
N VAL A 21 -9.89 -5.74 2.98
CA VAL A 21 -9.83 -5.56 1.53
C VAL A 21 -10.37 -6.80 0.79
N LEU A 22 -9.90 -8.00 1.15
CA LEU A 22 -10.39 -9.25 0.56
C LEU A 22 -11.87 -9.44 0.81
N PHE A 23 -12.32 -9.20 2.05
CA PHE A 23 -13.73 -9.30 2.39
C PHE A 23 -14.56 -8.36 1.51
N TRP A 24 -14.15 -7.09 1.37
CA TRP A 24 -14.85 -6.14 0.52
C TRP A 24 -14.96 -6.63 -0.93
N HIS A 25 -13.85 -7.03 -1.55
CA HIS A 25 -13.86 -7.44 -2.95
C HIS A 25 -14.58 -8.78 -3.19
N LEU A 26 -14.46 -9.74 -2.28
CA LEU A 26 -15.17 -11.01 -2.38
C LEU A 26 -16.68 -10.87 -2.14
N PHE A 27 -17.12 -10.04 -1.21
CA PHE A 27 -18.54 -9.93 -0.90
C PHE A 27 -19.27 -8.94 -1.82
N PHE A 28 -18.64 -7.82 -2.18
CA PHE A 28 -19.27 -6.80 -3.01
C PHE A 28 -19.32 -7.21 -4.49
N ASN A 29 -18.24 -7.77 -5.04
CA ASN A 29 -18.21 -8.12 -6.47
C ASN A 29 -18.89 -9.45 -6.79
N THR A 30 -18.93 -10.39 -5.84
CA THR A 30 -19.30 -11.79 -6.14
C THR A 30 -20.68 -12.20 -5.61
N TYR A 31 -21.28 -11.45 -4.68
CA TYR A 31 -22.51 -11.89 -4.04
C TYR A 31 -23.70 -10.93 -4.17
N ASN A 32 -23.53 -9.70 -4.70
CA ASN A 32 -24.61 -8.68 -4.72
C ASN A 32 -25.37 -8.59 -3.37
N LEU A 33 -24.69 -8.88 -2.25
CA LEU A 33 -25.28 -9.01 -0.91
C LEU A 33 -25.59 -7.65 -0.25
N VAL A 34 -25.60 -6.57 -1.04
CA VAL A 34 -25.98 -5.21 -0.64
C VAL A 34 -27.34 -5.19 0.07
N TRP A 35 -28.18 -6.20 -0.19
CA TRP A 35 -29.51 -6.36 0.40
C TRP A 35 -29.57 -6.94 1.82
N PHE A 36 -28.51 -7.58 2.34
CA PHE A 36 -28.62 -8.33 3.60
C PHE A 36 -28.25 -7.55 4.87
N LEU A 37 -27.56 -6.41 4.77
CA LEU A 37 -27.14 -5.62 5.94
C LEU A 37 -27.23 -4.11 5.63
N PRO A 38 -28.26 -3.38 6.10
CA PRO A 38 -28.37 -1.93 5.91
C PRO A 38 -27.19 -1.14 6.48
N LEU A 39 -26.51 -1.67 7.50
CA LEU A 39 -25.27 -1.09 8.08
C LEU A 39 -24.04 -1.24 7.16
N TYR A 40 -24.04 -2.19 6.21
CA TYR A 40 -22.90 -2.45 5.32
C TYR A 40 -22.72 -1.40 4.21
N GLY A 41 -23.80 -0.74 3.80
CA GLY A 41 -23.72 0.40 2.87
C GLY A 41 -22.96 1.60 3.45
N MET A 42 -22.80 1.67 4.78
CA MET A 42 -22.16 2.80 5.48
C MET A 42 -20.66 2.57 5.77
N LEU A 43 -20.18 1.32 5.78
CA LEU A 43 -18.79 0.97 6.10
C LEU A 43 -18.09 0.34 4.89
N HIS A 44 -17.39 1.17 4.11
CA HIS A 44 -16.56 0.72 3.00
C HIS A 44 -15.30 0.00 3.51
N LEU A 45 -15.42 -1.31 3.83
CA LEU A 45 -14.34 -2.11 4.44
C LEU A 45 -13.05 -2.13 3.62
N GLY A 46 -13.13 -2.08 2.28
CA GLY A 46 -11.94 -1.97 1.44
C GLY A 46 -11.16 -0.67 1.72
N GLY A 47 -11.87 0.41 2.01
CA GLY A 47 -11.30 1.71 2.36
C GLY A 47 -10.69 1.70 3.76
N LEU A 48 -11.36 1.04 4.72
CA LEU A 48 -10.80 0.79 6.04
C LEU A 48 -9.49 0.00 5.95
N GLY A 49 -9.46 -1.05 5.12
CA GLY A 49 -8.25 -1.86 4.91
C GLY A 49 -7.08 -1.05 4.35
N VAL A 50 -7.34 -0.17 3.38
CA VAL A 50 -6.35 0.80 2.86
C VAL A 50 -5.86 1.73 3.97
N ILE A 51 -6.76 2.31 4.78
CA ILE A 51 -6.40 3.18 5.90
C ILE A 51 -5.46 2.45 6.87
N LEU A 52 -5.75 1.18 7.20
CA LEU A 52 -4.90 0.37 8.07
C LEU A 52 -3.52 0.13 7.45
N PHE A 53 -3.42 -0.12 6.14
CA PHE A 53 -2.14 -0.23 5.45
C PHE A 53 -1.34 1.09 5.47
N LEU A 54 -2.00 2.23 5.33
CA LEU A 54 -1.36 3.55 5.42
C LEU A 54 -0.82 3.80 6.83
N ILE A 55 -1.63 3.54 7.86
CA ILE A 55 -1.20 3.65 9.27
C ILE A 55 -0.01 2.71 9.53
N ALA A 56 -0.11 1.45 9.11
CA ALA A 56 0.97 0.46 9.27
C ALA A 56 2.26 0.92 8.58
N SER A 57 2.15 1.53 7.40
CA SER A 57 3.30 2.03 6.64
C SER A 57 3.97 3.22 7.33
N GLY A 58 3.21 4.24 7.73
CA GLY A 58 3.76 5.40 8.45
C GLY A 58 4.36 5.01 9.80
N ALA A 59 3.71 4.11 10.53
CA ALA A 59 4.21 3.56 11.78
C ALA A 59 5.53 2.80 11.60
N ALA A 60 5.61 1.88 10.62
CA ALA A 60 6.81 1.10 10.36
C ALA A 60 8.01 1.98 9.98
N LEU A 61 7.79 3.04 9.21
CA LEU A 61 8.88 3.96 8.86
C LEU A 61 9.39 4.73 10.08
N THR A 62 8.48 5.31 10.87
CA THR A 62 8.87 6.08 12.07
C THR A 62 9.53 5.21 13.13
N TYR A 63 9.09 3.96 13.30
CA TYR A 63 9.73 3.00 14.21
C TYR A 63 11.18 2.69 13.82
N ASN A 64 11.46 2.64 12.51
CA ASN A 64 12.82 2.39 12.02
C ASN A 64 13.77 3.59 12.23
N GLN A 65 13.26 4.78 12.56
CA GLN A 65 14.04 5.98 12.89
C GLN A 65 15.13 6.31 11.85
N TYR A 66 14.69 6.73 10.66
CA TYR A 66 15.60 7.17 9.61
C TYR A 66 16.31 8.48 9.98
N ASN A 67 17.54 8.62 9.51
CA ASN A 67 18.27 9.87 9.52
C ASN A 67 18.19 10.52 8.12
N PHE A 68 17.73 11.76 8.05
CA PHE A 68 17.56 12.50 6.79
C PHE A 68 18.41 13.79 6.76
N ASN A 69 19.53 13.80 7.49
CA ASN A 69 20.42 14.97 7.57
C ASN A 69 21.26 15.18 6.30
N ASP A 70 21.36 14.20 5.42
CA ASP A 70 22.07 14.33 4.15
C ASP A 70 21.24 13.75 2.98
N VAL A 71 21.54 14.24 1.77
CA VAL A 71 20.86 13.84 0.54
C VAL A 71 21.10 12.36 0.23
N LYS A 72 22.28 11.83 0.57
CA LYS A 72 22.64 10.43 0.32
C LYS A 72 21.71 9.47 1.06
N ASN A 73 21.41 9.73 2.32
CA ASN A 73 20.51 8.94 3.14
C ASN A 73 19.06 9.01 2.64
N ILE A 74 18.63 10.17 2.12
CA ILE A 74 17.33 10.34 1.47
C ILE A 74 17.26 9.47 0.20
N LEU A 75 18.27 9.50 -0.65
CA LEU A 75 18.33 8.69 -1.87
C LEU A 75 18.36 7.18 -1.55
N ILE A 76 19.14 6.75 -0.55
CA ILE A 76 19.16 5.36 -0.08
C ILE A 76 17.77 4.96 0.45
N PHE A 77 17.10 5.85 1.17
CA PHE A 77 15.74 5.61 1.64
C PHE A 77 14.77 5.38 0.48
N TYR A 78 14.78 6.28 -0.52
CA TYR A 78 13.93 6.14 -1.71
C TYR A 78 14.26 4.86 -2.48
N TYR A 79 15.53 4.55 -2.72
CA TYR A 79 15.92 3.31 -3.38
C TYR A 79 15.37 2.07 -2.66
N LYS A 80 15.54 2.00 -1.32
CA LYS A 80 14.99 0.90 -0.51
C LYS A 80 13.47 0.80 -0.60
N ARG A 81 12.76 1.92 -0.80
CA ARG A 81 11.30 1.89 -1.01
C ARG A 81 10.95 1.40 -2.41
N LEU A 82 11.64 1.89 -3.44
CA LEU A 82 11.40 1.49 -4.82
C LEU A 82 11.64 -0.01 -5.01
N VAL A 83 12.79 -0.51 -4.57
CA VAL A 83 13.14 -1.94 -4.63
C VAL A 83 12.11 -2.79 -3.88
N ARG A 84 11.62 -2.35 -2.73
CA ARG A 84 10.63 -3.13 -1.96
C ARG A 84 9.25 -3.24 -2.63
N VAL A 85 8.90 -2.33 -3.53
CA VAL A 85 7.52 -2.16 -4.01
C VAL A 85 7.38 -2.50 -5.50
N TYR A 86 8.28 -1.99 -6.34
CA TYR A 86 8.16 -2.10 -7.79
C TYR A 86 8.35 -3.51 -8.34
N PRO A 87 9.32 -4.33 -7.91
CA PRO A 87 9.50 -5.68 -8.46
C PRO A 87 8.26 -6.55 -8.24
N ALA A 88 7.71 -6.59 -7.01
CA ALA A 88 6.44 -7.25 -6.74
C ALA A 88 5.30 -6.75 -7.63
N MET A 89 5.16 -5.43 -7.80
CA MET A 89 4.13 -4.84 -8.66
C MET A 89 4.30 -5.24 -10.13
N TRP A 90 5.52 -5.26 -10.66
CA TRP A 90 5.78 -5.67 -12.04
C TRP A 90 5.54 -7.16 -12.24
N LEU A 91 5.92 -8.00 -11.27
CA LEU A 91 5.58 -9.41 -11.29
C LEU A 91 4.07 -9.61 -11.35
N THR A 92 3.29 -8.89 -10.52
CA THR A 92 1.83 -9.06 -10.52
C THR A 92 1.20 -8.54 -11.79
N THR A 93 1.72 -7.44 -12.35
CA THR A 93 1.28 -6.90 -13.64
C THR A 93 1.52 -7.91 -14.77
N LEU A 94 2.72 -8.50 -14.82
CA LEU A 94 3.07 -9.53 -15.80
C LEU A 94 2.18 -10.78 -15.64
N PHE A 95 1.91 -11.19 -14.41
CA PHE A 95 1.05 -12.32 -14.14
C PHE A 95 -0.40 -12.09 -14.54
N THR A 96 -0.95 -10.91 -14.23
CA THR A 96 -2.29 -10.53 -14.70
C THR A 96 -2.35 -10.50 -16.23
N PHE A 97 -1.29 -10.01 -16.89
CA PHE A 97 -1.18 -10.05 -18.36
C PHE A 97 -1.26 -11.48 -18.91
N LEU A 98 -0.50 -12.41 -18.34
CA LEU A 98 -0.48 -13.81 -18.79
C LEU A 98 -1.83 -14.51 -18.60
N LEU A 99 -2.58 -14.13 -17.56
CA LEU A 99 -3.88 -14.73 -17.26
C LEU A 99 -5.04 -14.12 -18.05
N LEU A 100 -4.95 -12.82 -18.37
CA LEU A 100 -6.00 -12.07 -19.06
C LEU A 100 -5.44 -11.38 -20.32
N PRO A 101 -4.98 -12.13 -21.33
CA PRO A 101 -4.32 -11.56 -22.52
C PRO A 101 -5.28 -10.72 -23.39
N SER A 102 -6.58 -10.96 -23.31
CA SER A 102 -7.60 -10.15 -24.00
C SER A 102 -7.68 -8.70 -23.51
N SER A 103 -7.16 -8.40 -22.31
CA SER A 103 -7.08 -7.04 -21.75
C SER A 103 -6.18 -6.10 -22.57
N PHE A 104 -5.43 -6.62 -23.54
CA PHE A 104 -4.39 -5.91 -24.29
C PHE A 104 -4.71 -5.77 -25.79
N GLN A 105 -5.96 -5.93 -26.21
CA GLN A 105 -6.33 -5.54 -27.57
C GLN A 105 -6.30 -4.01 -27.69
N ASN A 106 -5.44 -3.47 -28.57
CA ASN A 106 -5.18 -2.03 -28.76
C ASN A 106 -4.56 -1.31 -27.54
N ILE A 107 -3.35 -1.75 -27.14
CA ILE A 107 -2.60 -1.17 -26.02
C ILE A 107 -2.24 0.30 -26.31
N ASP A 108 -2.74 1.19 -25.47
CA ASP A 108 -2.23 2.56 -25.37
C ASP A 108 -0.94 2.55 -24.53
N TYR A 109 0.21 2.78 -25.18
CA TYR A 109 1.52 2.73 -24.53
C TYR A 109 1.67 3.76 -23.40
N ILE A 110 0.97 4.89 -23.46
CA ILE A 110 1.03 5.91 -22.39
C ILE A 110 0.35 5.37 -21.14
N LYS A 111 -0.85 4.79 -21.30
CA LYS A 111 -1.57 4.16 -20.18
C LYS A 111 -0.83 2.97 -19.60
N LEU A 112 -0.17 2.18 -20.44
CA LEU A 112 0.68 1.08 -19.96
C LEU A 112 1.83 1.60 -19.10
N LEU A 113 2.51 2.67 -19.52
CA LEU A 113 3.59 3.28 -18.74
C LEU A 113 3.09 3.83 -17.39
N GLU A 114 1.94 4.47 -17.39
CA GLU A 114 1.31 4.96 -16.17
C GLU A 114 0.93 3.83 -15.20
N GLU A 115 0.52 2.68 -15.72
CA GLU A 115 0.23 1.49 -14.92
C GLU A 115 1.51 0.85 -14.38
N LEU A 116 2.55 0.74 -15.20
CA LEU A 116 3.88 0.23 -14.80
C LEU A 116 4.60 1.12 -13.78
N THR A 117 4.16 2.37 -13.61
CA THR A 117 4.63 3.28 -12.56
C THR A 117 3.70 3.33 -11.35
N GLY A 118 2.46 2.85 -11.52
CA GLY A 118 1.36 2.91 -10.58
C GLY A 118 0.65 4.26 -10.46
N PHE A 119 0.95 5.19 -11.36
CA PHE A 119 0.41 6.56 -11.35
C PHE A 119 -0.78 6.78 -12.29
N TYR A 120 -1.35 5.74 -12.89
CA TYR A 120 -2.46 5.87 -13.83
C TYR A 120 -3.63 6.71 -13.29
N TYR A 121 -3.99 6.59 -12.02
CA TYR A 121 -5.05 7.42 -11.41
C TYR A 121 -4.74 8.92 -11.32
N TYR A 122 -3.47 9.31 -11.40
CA TYR A 122 -3.04 10.70 -11.30
C TYR A 122 -2.87 11.36 -12.67
N PHE A 123 -2.61 10.59 -13.73
CA PHE A 123 -2.35 11.11 -15.07
C PHE A 123 -3.55 10.93 -16.01
N ASN A 124 -4.14 9.74 -16.08
CA ASN A 124 -5.30 9.48 -16.93
C ASN A 124 -6.56 9.20 -16.11
N LYS A 125 -7.65 9.87 -16.47
CA LYS A 125 -8.99 9.73 -15.87
C LYS A 125 -9.65 8.36 -16.11
N THR A 126 -8.89 7.39 -16.61
CA THR A 126 -9.43 6.15 -17.18
C THR A 126 -9.21 4.96 -16.27
N THR A 127 -9.97 3.90 -16.55
CA THR A 127 -9.83 2.58 -15.93
C THR A 127 -8.41 2.01 -16.13
N PRO A 128 -7.89 1.24 -15.17
CA PRO A 128 -6.65 0.48 -15.35
C PRO A 128 -6.78 -0.43 -16.57
N ILE A 129 -5.67 -0.69 -17.27
CA ILE A 129 -5.63 -1.65 -18.37
C ILE A 129 -5.52 -3.08 -17.82
N ILE A 130 -4.78 -3.27 -16.71
CA ILE A 130 -4.34 -4.60 -16.28
C ILE A 130 -4.85 -4.95 -14.89
N ASN A 131 -4.46 -4.17 -13.87
CA ASN A 131 -4.70 -4.47 -12.48
C ASN A 131 -5.08 -3.20 -11.71
N SER A 132 -6.34 -3.16 -11.28
CA SER A 132 -6.88 -2.04 -10.53
C SER A 132 -6.16 -1.81 -9.19
N SER A 133 -5.60 -2.82 -8.54
CA SER A 133 -4.94 -2.65 -7.22
C SER A 133 -3.71 -1.76 -7.26
N ILE A 134 -3.14 -1.53 -8.45
CA ILE A 134 -1.88 -0.80 -8.62
C ILE A 134 -2.01 0.68 -8.20
N TRP A 135 -3.23 1.25 -8.14
CA TRP A 135 -3.42 2.65 -7.72
C TRP A 135 -2.86 2.95 -6.34
N PHE A 136 -2.92 1.98 -5.43
CA PHE A 136 -2.38 2.12 -4.09
C PHE A 136 -0.85 2.21 -4.09
N ILE A 137 -0.20 1.64 -5.11
CA ILE A 137 1.24 1.76 -5.31
C ILE A 137 1.62 3.20 -5.64
N GLY A 138 0.92 3.86 -6.57
CA GLY A 138 1.15 5.28 -6.82
C GLY A 138 0.94 6.13 -5.56
N LEU A 139 -0.15 5.88 -4.82
CA LEU A 139 -0.43 6.54 -3.55
C LEU A 139 0.72 6.37 -2.54
N ILE A 140 1.14 5.13 -2.26
CA ILE A 140 2.15 4.87 -1.23
C ILE A 140 3.53 5.38 -1.63
N ILE A 141 3.88 5.35 -2.92
CA ILE A 141 5.16 5.89 -3.41
C ILE A 141 5.19 7.41 -3.22
N ILE A 142 4.12 8.16 -3.52
CA ILE A 142 4.08 9.60 -3.25
C ILE A 142 4.20 9.87 -1.74
N LEU A 143 3.50 9.09 -0.90
CA LEU A 143 3.63 9.22 0.56
C LEU A 143 5.06 8.93 1.05
N TYR A 144 5.75 7.98 0.43
CA TYR A 144 7.17 7.73 0.71
C TYR A 144 8.05 8.87 0.23
N ILE A 145 7.79 9.48 -0.92
CA ILE A 145 8.51 10.68 -1.37
C ILE A 145 8.35 11.82 -0.37
N LEU A 146 7.12 12.04 0.13
CA LEU A 146 6.81 13.06 1.14
C LEU A 146 7.33 12.71 2.54
N TYR A 147 7.65 11.44 2.81
CA TYR A 147 7.98 10.97 4.17
C TYR A 147 9.11 11.75 4.85
N PRO A 148 10.26 12.07 4.24
CA PRO A 148 11.33 12.83 4.92
C PRO A 148 10.85 14.20 5.43
N LEU A 149 10.03 14.90 4.65
CA LEU A 149 9.42 16.17 5.06
C LEU A 149 8.43 15.96 6.22
N LEU A 150 7.52 15.00 6.08
CA LEU A 150 6.53 14.66 7.10
C LEU A 150 7.18 14.21 8.41
N TYR A 151 8.29 13.46 8.31
CA TYR A 151 9.06 12.98 9.45
C TYR A 151 9.65 14.14 10.24
N ASN A 152 10.23 15.13 9.56
CA ASN A 152 10.76 16.33 10.20
C ASN A 152 9.66 17.16 10.88
N ILE A 153 8.51 17.33 10.23
CA ILE A 153 7.35 18.04 10.79
C ILE A 153 6.83 17.33 12.04
N ILE A 154 6.55 16.03 11.97
CA ILE A 154 5.98 15.27 13.09
C ILE A 154 7.00 15.09 14.22
N ARG A 155 8.29 14.96 13.94
CA ARG A 155 9.31 14.87 15.00
C ARG A 155 9.44 16.19 15.76
N LYS A 156 9.40 17.33 15.07
CA LYS A 156 9.57 18.67 15.67
C LYS A 156 8.28 19.19 16.32
N TYR A 157 7.14 18.97 15.68
CA TYR A 157 5.83 19.51 16.07
C TYR A 157 4.75 18.42 16.19
N ARG A 158 5.09 17.25 16.78
CA ARG A 158 4.24 16.05 16.93
C ARG A 158 2.72 16.27 16.94
N TYR A 159 2.19 17.02 17.91
CA TYR A 159 0.75 17.27 18.01
C TYR A 159 0.25 18.26 16.94
N TYR A 160 0.83 19.46 16.86
CA TYR A 160 0.40 20.51 15.93
C TYR A 160 0.54 20.09 14.46
N GLY A 161 1.67 19.49 14.09
CA GLY A 161 1.92 18.98 12.75
C GLY A 161 0.91 17.92 12.34
N PHE A 162 0.61 16.97 13.24
CA PHE A 162 -0.44 15.98 12.98
C PHE A 162 -1.82 16.62 12.84
N ILE A 163 -2.21 17.53 13.76
CA ILE A 163 -3.51 18.21 13.72
C ILE A 163 -3.68 19.03 12.44
N VAL A 164 -2.67 19.80 12.02
CA VAL A 164 -2.71 20.59 10.79
C VAL A 164 -2.87 19.68 9.57
N ILE A 165 -2.09 18.60 9.46
CA ILE A 165 -2.21 17.63 8.36
C ILE A 165 -3.59 16.96 8.37
N PHE A 166 -4.11 16.62 9.54
CA PHE A 166 -5.45 16.04 9.69
C PHE A 166 -6.52 17.01 9.19
N ILE A 167 -6.47 18.28 9.61
CA ILE A 167 -7.41 19.32 9.17
C ILE A 167 -7.32 19.51 7.65
N ILE A 168 -6.12 19.63 7.07
CA ILE A 168 -5.94 19.77 5.62
C ILE A 168 -6.52 18.55 4.88
N SER A 169 -6.27 17.34 5.38
CA SER A 169 -6.78 16.10 4.78
C SER A 169 -8.30 16.05 4.81
N MET A 170 -8.92 16.41 5.95
CA MET A 170 -10.39 16.44 6.10
C MET A 170 -11.03 17.55 5.28
N ALA A 171 -10.45 18.75 5.27
CA ALA A 171 -10.93 19.87 4.46
C ALA A 171 -10.88 19.52 2.97
N THR A 172 -9.80 18.89 2.50
CA THR A 172 -9.68 18.42 1.12
C THR A 172 -10.73 17.34 0.81
N ARG A 173 -10.95 16.41 1.75
CA ARG A 173 -11.98 15.37 1.61
C ARG A 173 -13.38 15.98 1.48
N ILE A 174 -13.75 16.91 2.37
CA ILE A 174 -15.05 17.61 2.33
C ILE A 174 -15.19 18.41 1.02
N TYR A 175 -14.14 19.12 0.62
CA TYR A 175 -14.13 19.88 -0.62
C TYR A 175 -14.37 18.98 -1.85
N LEU A 176 -13.66 17.87 -1.96
CA LEU A 176 -13.81 16.92 -3.07
C LEU A 176 -15.18 16.23 -3.07
N TYR A 177 -15.74 15.93 -1.89
CA TYR A 177 -17.10 15.39 -1.78
C TYR A 177 -18.15 16.35 -2.33
N ASN A 178 -18.04 17.63 -1.98
CA ASN A 178 -18.99 18.66 -2.43
C ASN A 178 -18.75 19.12 -3.86
N ASN A 179 -17.56 18.85 -4.43
CA ASN A 179 -17.18 19.28 -5.77
C ASN A 179 -16.70 18.09 -6.62
N PRO A 180 -17.57 17.09 -6.90
CA PRO A 180 -17.18 15.92 -7.67
C PRO A 180 -16.70 16.28 -9.10
N GLY A 181 -17.13 17.43 -9.62
CA GLY A 181 -16.76 17.97 -10.92
C GLY A 181 -15.45 18.77 -10.97
N PHE A 182 -14.88 19.22 -9.84
CA PHE A 182 -13.71 20.13 -9.85
C PHE A 182 -12.42 19.47 -10.39
N PHE A 183 -12.43 18.15 -10.54
CA PHE A 183 -11.47 17.44 -11.39
C PHE A 183 -12.13 16.42 -12.35
N GLY A 184 -13.43 16.14 -12.23
CA GLY A 184 -14.08 14.99 -12.86
C GLY A 184 -13.76 13.65 -12.17
N TYR A 185 -13.42 13.67 -10.87
CA TYR A 185 -13.00 12.48 -10.11
C TYR A 185 -13.75 12.36 -8.78
N THR A 186 -14.73 11.47 -8.73
CA THR A 186 -15.13 10.79 -7.48
C THR A 186 -13.96 9.97 -6.90
N ASN A 187 -12.97 9.63 -7.71
CA ASN A 187 -11.85 8.75 -7.39
C ASN A 187 -10.75 9.40 -6.53
N LEU A 188 -10.44 10.70 -6.69
CA LEU A 188 -9.40 11.37 -5.88
C LEU A 188 -9.83 11.57 -4.43
N PHE A 189 -11.13 11.64 -4.17
CA PHE A 189 -11.69 11.65 -2.81
C PHE A 189 -11.32 10.37 -2.03
N TYR A 190 -11.35 9.22 -2.71
CA TYR A 190 -11.03 7.93 -2.10
C TYR A 190 -9.54 7.59 -2.19
N PHE A 191 -8.88 7.90 -3.31
CA PHE A 191 -7.56 7.38 -3.66
C PHE A 191 -6.44 8.43 -3.70
N GLY A 192 -6.79 9.72 -3.55
CA GLY A 192 -5.83 10.81 -3.61
C GLY A 192 -4.89 10.88 -2.41
N VAL A 193 -3.72 11.46 -2.61
CA VAL A 193 -2.69 11.60 -1.58
C VAL A 193 -3.18 12.46 -0.41
N ILE A 194 -3.66 13.67 -0.69
CA ILE A 194 -4.00 14.66 0.34
C ILE A 194 -5.13 14.16 1.27
N PRO A 195 -6.26 13.61 0.77
CA PRO A 195 -7.33 13.08 1.63
C PRO A 195 -6.92 11.86 2.48
N ASN A 196 -5.77 11.25 2.20
CA ASN A 196 -5.26 10.06 2.86
C ASN A 196 -3.96 10.32 3.66
N LEU A 197 -3.40 11.54 3.61
CA LEU A 197 -2.21 11.94 4.38
C LEU A 197 -2.39 11.73 5.88
N TRP A 198 -3.58 12.04 6.40
CA TRP A 198 -3.90 11.86 7.82
C TRP A 198 -3.67 10.42 8.30
N ALA A 199 -4.03 9.41 7.52
CA ALA A 199 -3.94 8.01 7.94
C ALA A 199 -2.47 7.57 8.04
N PHE A 200 -1.67 7.91 7.03
CA PHE A 200 -0.25 7.66 7.04
C PHE A 200 0.45 8.41 8.20
N CYS A 201 0.12 9.69 8.39
CA CYS A 201 0.66 10.51 9.46
C CYS A 201 0.18 10.08 10.85
N LEU A 202 -1.00 9.48 10.99
CA LEU A 202 -1.50 8.92 12.23
C LEU A 202 -0.59 7.78 12.72
N GLY A 203 -0.15 6.90 11.82
CA GLY A 203 0.85 5.88 12.15
C GLY A 203 2.18 6.49 12.61
N MET A 204 2.63 7.54 11.94
CA MET A 204 3.84 8.27 12.35
C MET A 204 3.67 8.94 13.72
N PHE A 205 2.53 9.58 13.96
CA PHE A 205 2.20 10.28 15.19
C PHE A 205 2.16 9.32 16.38
N ILE A 206 1.40 8.21 16.27
CA ILE A 206 1.32 7.15 17.28
C ILE A 206 2.71 6.68 17.73
N MET A 207 3.62 6.45 16.76
CA MET A 207 4.99 6.06 17.05
C MET A 207 5.78 7.18 17.72
N SER A 208 5.60 8.43 17.29
CA SER A 208 6.31 9.59 17.84
C SER A 208 5.97 9.88 19.31
N ILE A 209 4.76 9.56 19.75
CA ILE A 209 4.31 9.72 21.13
C ILE A 209 4.40 8.43 21.95
N ASN A 210 4.93 7.35 21.37
CA ASN A 210 5.02 6.02 22.00
C ASN A 210 3.67 5.42 22.45
N LEU A 211 2.56 5.76 21.79
CA LEU A 211 1.21 5.29 22.11
C LEU A 211 0.86 4.00 21.35
N TYR A 212 1.65 2.95 21.52
CA TYR A 212 1.38 1.66 20.87
C TYR A 212 1.76 0.48 21.76
N PRO A 213 1.10 -0.68 21.58
CA PRO A 213 1.52 -1.91 22.26
C PRO A 213 2.92 -2.30 21.81
N LYS A 214 3.88 -2.36 22.75
CA LYS A 214 5.29 -2.70 22.49
C LYS A 214 5.53 -4.22 22.42
N PHE A 215 4.47 -5.00 22.17
CA PHE A 215 4.58 -6.45 22.06
C PHE A 215 5.34 -6.84 20.80
N GLU A 216 6.19 -7.85 20.96
CA GLU A 216 6.96 -8.42 19.87
C GLU A 216 6.13 -9.49 19.16
N SER A 217 6.16 -9.46 17.83
CA SER A 217 5.66 -10.56 17.03
C SER A 217 6.64 -11.73 17.17
N LYS A 218 6.29 -12.73 17.99
CA LYS A 218 7.07 -13.97 18.13
C LYS A 218 6.52 -15.10 17.27
N ASN A 219 5.21 -15.12 17.05
CA ASN A 219 4.52 -16.16 16.30
C ASN A 219 4.88 -16.08 14.80
N ILE A 220 5.42 -17.18 14.25
CA ILE A 220 5.83 -17.28 12.85
C ILE A 220 4.66 -17.08 11.89
N ILE A 221 3.47 -17.60 12.21
CA ILE A 221 2.28 -17.50 11.37
C ILE A 221 1.86 -16.03 11.20
N ILE A 222 1.88 -15.26 12.29
CA ILE A 222 1.54 -13.83 12.25
C ILE A 222 2.55 -13.06 11.38
N LYS A 223 3.84 -13.38 11.49
CA LYS A 223 4.88 -12.75 10.66
C LYS A 223 4.66 -13.03 9.19
N GLU A 224 4.40 -14.29 8.84
CA GLU A 224 4.20 -14.71 7.46
C GLU A 224 2.91 -14.12 6.87
N LEU A 225 1.78 -14.18 7.58
CA LEU A 225 0.53 -13.55 7.14
C LEU A 225 0.69 -12.05 6.92
N SER A 226 1.42 -11.37 7.81
CA SER A 226 1.72 -9.95 7.65
C SER A 226 2.63 -9.66 6.46
N ASN A 227 3.63 -10.50 6.18
CA ASN A 227 4.47 -10.38 4.99
C ASN A 227 3.67 -10.59 3.70
N LEU A 228 2.79 -11.61 3.71
CA LEU A 228 1.92 -11.96 2.58
C LEU A 228 0.87 -10.89 2.26
N SER A 229 0.44 -10.09 3.25
CA SER A 229 -0.62 -9.09 3.09
C SER A 229 -0.46 -8.18 1.87
N PHE A 230 0.77 -7.78 1.53
CA PHE A 230 1.06 -6.93 0.37
C PHE A 230 0.89 -7.68 -0.97
N TYR A 231 1.34 -8.92 -1.06
CA TYR A 231 1.21 -9.75 -2.25
C TYR A 231 -0.25 -10.17 -2.48
N ILE A 232 -0.96 -10.51 -1.41
CA ILE A 232 -2.39 -10.79 -1.47
C ILE A 232 -3.15 -9.56 -1.98
N TYR A 233 -2.79 -8.36 -1.49
CA TYR A 233 -3.39 -7.11 -1.97
C TYR A 233 -3.18 -6.92 -3.48
N LEU A 234 -1.96 -7.15 -3.98
CA LEU A 234 -1.64 -6.97 -5.40
C LEU A 234 -2.30 -8.01 -6.31
N LEU A 235 -2.44 -9.25 -5.85
CA LEU A 235 -2.91 -10.37 -6.68
C LEU A 235 -4.43 -10.53 -6.72
N GLN A 236 -5.16 -10.01 -5.73
CA GLN A 236 -6.59 -10.27 -5.62
C GLN A 236 -7.39 -9.96 -6.89
N PHE A 237 -7.11 -8.84 -7.58
CA PHE A 237 -7.83 -8.49 -8.81
C PHE A 237 -7.37 -9.28 -10.04
N ALA A 238 -6.17 -9.86 -10.02
CA ALA A 238 -5.72 -10.77 -11.06
C ALA A 238 -6.47 -12.10 -10.97
N ILE A 239 -6.74 -12.56 -9.75
CA ILE A 239 -7.31 -13.89 -9.47
C ILE A 239 -8.85 -13.86 -9.48
N ILE A 240 -9.48 -12.78 -9.03
CA ILE A 240 -10.96 -12.65 -8.99
C ILE A 240 -11.64 -12.99 -10.33
N PRO A 241 -11.23 -12.47 -11.50
CA PRO A 241 -11.92 -12.70 -12.77
C PRO A 241 -11.89 -14.15 -13.26
N ILE A 242 -10.89 -14.92 -12.83
CA ILE A 242 -10.69 -16.32 -13.23
C ILE A 242 -11.59 -17.24 -12.41
N TYR A 243 -12.16 -16.73 -11.33
CA TYR A 243 -12.98 -17.49 -10.41
C TYR A 243 -14.47 -17.48 -10.74
N THR A 244 -14.89 -18.51 -11.47
CA THR A 244 -16.30 -18.86 -11.68
C THR A 244 -16.74 -20.12 -10.92
N LEU A 245 -15.82 -20.89 -10.30
CA LEU A 245 -16.11 -22.30 -9.98
C LEU A 245 -16.06 -22.77 -8.50
N SER A 246 -15.29 -22.20 -7.55
CA SER A 246 -15.61 -22.35 -6.10
C SER A 246 -14.81 -21.42 -5.17
N LYS A 247 -15.48 -20.85 -4.16
CA LYS A 247 -14.93 -19.80 -3.27
C LYS A 247 -13.81 -20.26 -2.31
N PRO A 248 -13.80 -21.51 -1.80
CA PRO A 248 -12.69 -21.99 -0.98
C PRO A 248 -11.37 -22.10 -1.76
N LEU A 249 -11.44 -22.45 -3.05
CA LEU A 249 -10.25 -22.55 -3.88
C LEU A 249 -9.62 -21.16 -4.12
N PHE A 250 -10.41 -20.07 -4.18
CA PHE A 250 -9.88 -18.71 -4.29
C PHE A 250 -8.89 -18.36 -3.16
N LEU A 251 -9.24 -18.67 -1.91
CA LEU A 251 -8.38 -18.39 -0.76
C LEU A 251 -7.10 -19.24 -0.80
N ILE A 252 -7.20 -20.49 -1.26
CA ILE A 252 -6.04 -21.37 -1.41
C ILE A 252 -5.10 -20.84 -2.50
N GLU A 253 -5.65 -20.49 -3.66
CA GLU A 253 -4.88 -19.97 -4.80
C GLU A 253 -4.24 -18.62 -4.52
N ILE A 254 -4.99 -17.68 -3.94
CA ILE A 254 -4.42 -16.36 -3.64
C ILE A 254 -3.30 -16.47 -2.60
N LEU A 255 -3.42 -17.36 -1.61
CA LEU A 255 -2.33 -17.62 -0.67
C LEU A 255 -1.14 -18.31 -1.35
N PHE A 256 -1.40 -19.30 -2.21
CA PHE A 256 -0.36 -20.01 -2.96
C PHE A 256 0.43 -19.07 -3.86
N PHE A 257 -0.24 -18.32 -4.73
CA PHE A 257 0.42 -17.36 -5.62
C PHE A 257 1.09 -16.23 -4.83
N SER A 258 0.46 -15.70 -3.78
CA SER A 258 1.09 -14.67 -2.93
C SER A 258 2.38 -15.16 -2.28
N TYR A 259 2.42 -16.41 -1.85
CA TYR A 259 3.62 -17.01 -1.28
C TYR A 259 4.72 -17.20 -2.32
N MET A 260 4.39 -17.71 -3.51
CA MET A 260 5.34 -17.84 -4.62
C MET A 260 5.92 -16.49 -5.04
N PHE A 261 5.10 -15.45 -5.08
CA PHE A 261 5.51 -14.09 -5.41
C PHE A 261 6.41 -13.51 -4.33
N MET A 262 6.08 -13.73 -3.06
CA MET A 262 6.92 -13.30 -1.94
C MET A 262 8.31 -13.92 -2.00
N LEU A 263 8.41 -15.23 -2.28
CA LEU A 263 9.71 -15.90 -2.40
C LEU A 263 10.52 -15.35 -3.58
N THR A 264 9.86 -15.09 -4.70
CA THR A 264 10.49 -14.56 -5.91
C THR A 264 10.97 -13.12 -5.70
N ASP A 265 10.10 -12.26 -5.17
CA ASP A 265 10.39 -10.87 -4.85
C ASP A 265 11.51 -10.74 -3.82
N ASN A 266 11.54 -11.59 -2.79
CA ASN A 266 12.63 -11.59 -1.81
C ASN A 266 14.00 -11.84 -2.47
N LYS A 267 14.09 -12.82 -3.38
CA LYS A 267 15.34 -13.08 -4.13
C LYS A 267 15.73 -11.92 -5.03
N ILE A 268 14.76 -11.32 -5.73
CA ILE A 268 15.00 -10.14 -6.56
C ILE A 268 15.51 -8.97 -5.70
N ASN A 269 14.89 -8.74 -4.55
CA ASN A 269 15.27 -7.69 -3.62
C ASN A 269 16.67 -7.90 -3.05
N GLU A 270 17.02 -9.12 -2.66
CA GLU A 270 18.38 -9.48 -2.22
C GLU A 270 19.40 -9.16 -3.31
N TYR A 271 19.12 -9.55 -4.56
CA TYR A 271 19.98 -9.25 -5.70
C TYR A 271 20.11 -7.73 -5.93
N LEU A 272 18.98 -7.00 -6.03
CA LEU A 272 18.97 -5.56 -6.26
C LEU A 272 19.65 -4.77 -5.12
N LEU A 273 19.52 -5.21 -3.87
CA LEU A 273 20.21 -4.60 -2.74
C LEU A 273 21.71 -4.95 -2.68
N SER A 274 22.11 -6.08 -3.26
CA SER A 274 23.52 -6.48 -3.39
C SER A 274 24.28 -5.71 -4.48
N LEU A 275 23.56 -5.20 -5.50
CA LEU A 275 24.13 -4.30 -6.49
C LEU A 275 24.69 -3.08 -5.75
N ARG A 276 26.02 -2.92 -5.78
CA ARG A 276 26.69 -1.72 -5.28
C ARG A 276 26.24 -0.53 -6.11
N LEU A 277 25.13 0.08 -5.74
CA LEU A 277 24.79 1.38 -6.26
C LEU A 277 25.91 2.38 -5.90
N PRO A 278 26.14 3.42 -6.72
CA PRO A 278 27.13 4.47 -6.45
C PRO A 278 26.90 5.23 -5.12
N PHE A 279 25.81 4.92 -4.41
CA PHE A 279 25.43 5.51 -3.13
C PHE A 279 25.53 4.56 -1.93
N SER A 280 25.93 3.29 -2.09
CA SER A 280 26.11 2.39 -0.95
C SER A 280 27.38 2.79 -0.16
N PRO A 281 27.31 2.95 1.17
CA PRO A 281 28.53 2.85 1.97
C PRO A 281 29.07 1.42 1.83
N SER A 282 30.37 1.25 2.00
CA SER A 282 30.93 -0.02 2.43
C SER A 282 30.07 -0.56 3.56
N LEU A 283 29.43 -1.72 3.36
CA LEU A 283 28.66 -2.42 4.41
C LEU A 283 29.59 -3.03 5.48
N LYS A 284 30.62 -2.29 5.88
CA LYS A 284 31.54 -2.58 6.97
C LYS A 284 31.81 -1.27 7.70
N GLU A 285 31.06 -1.06 8.77
CA GLU A 285 31.48 -0.57 10.09
C GLU A 285 30.26 -0.48 11.03
#